data_AF-A0A3A9SK38-F1
#
_entry.id   AF-A0A3A9SK38-F1
#
_cell.length_a   1.000
_cell.length_b   1.000
_cell.length_c   1.000
_cell.angle_alpha   90.00
_cell.angle_beta   90.00
_cell.angle_gamma   90.00
#
_symmetry.space_group_name_H-M   'P 1'
#
loop_
_entity.id
_entity.type
_entity.pdbx_description
1 polymer ?
#
loop_
_entity_poly.entity_id
_entity_poly.type
_entity_poly.pdbx_seq_one_letter_code
_entity_poly.pdbx_strand_id
1 'polypeptide(L)'
;MSDMDKKIKQKLSQERRQRVENSSFDKCFFTLKSVDDSSHEMVDKLNRVLGPTGAEFKIVHNESPEGFSSDTLVVSYRPEQVKYRTKRDAGRRKNYISYEEEGVTYRATVNRVRKLIKDYGAMKAAEMIGMNKSGMYKRLKSATESGISLPAGEKNALGEDDILF
;
A
#
# COMPACT_ATOMS: atom_id res chain seq x y z
N MET A 1 24.34 1.87 27.11
CA MET A 1 23.43 0.75 26.80
C MET A 1 24.29 -0.50 26.68
N SER A 2 24.09 -1.51 27.53
CA SER A 2 25.02 -2.66 27.64
C SER A 2 24.84 -3.63 26.46
N ASP A 3 25.85 -4.47 26.20
CA ASP A 3 25.76 -5.51 25.16
C ASP A 3 24.70 -6.58 25.48
N MET A 4 24.41 -6.81 26.77
CA MET A 4 23.28 -7.63 27.19
C MET A 4 21.94 -7.04 26.76
N ASP A 5 21.76 -5.72 26.90
CA ASP A 5 20.52 -5.04 26.49
C ASP A 5 20.27 -5.16 24.98
N LYS A 6 21.35 -5.12 24.18
CA LYS A 6 21.27 -5.30 22.72
C LYS A 6 20.84 -6.73 22.35
N LYS A 7 21.44 -7.75 22.99
CA LYS A 7 21.10 -9.16 22.75
C LYS A 7 19.65 -9.48 23.16
N ILE A 8 19.20 -8.96 24.30
CA ILE A 8 17.81 -9.14 24.76
C ILE A 8 16.82 -8.50 23.78
N LYS A 9 17.09 -7.28 23.31
CA LYS A 9 16.24 -6.61 22.30
C LYS A 9 16.20 -7.38 20.97
N GLN A 10 17.32 -7.91 20.50
CA GLN A 10 17.35 -8.73 19.28
C GLN A 10 16.52 -10.00 19.43
N LYS A 11 16.68 -10.73 20.54
CA LYS A 11 15.93 -11.95 20.81
C LYS A 11 14.42 -11.71 20.86
N LEU A 12 13.98 -10.68 21.60
CA LEU A 12 12.57 -10.27 21.66
C LEU A 12 12.03 -9.82 20.29
N SER A 13 12.85 -9.21 19.44
CA SER A 13 12.46 -8.84 18.08
C SER A 13 12.25 -10.06 17.18
N GLN A 14 13.14 -11.07 17.27
CA GLN A 14 13.02 -12.32 16.53
C GLN A 14 11.82 -13.14 16.97
N GLU A 15 11.59 -13.29 18.28
CA GLU A 15 10.41 -13.98 18.82
C GLU A 15 9.09 -13.34 18.37
N ARG A 16 9.04 -11.99 18.29
CA ARG A 16 7.87 -11.29 17.74
C ARG A 16 7.66 -11.58 16.26
N ARG A 17 8.73 -11.64 15.45
CA ARG A 17 8.63 -11.99 14.01
C ARG A 17 8.11 -13.41 13.83
N GLN A 18 8.64 -14.37 14.58
CA GLN A 18 8.19 -15.76 14.52
C GLN A 18 6.73 -15.94 14.92
N ARG A 19 6.23 -15.24 15.96
CA ARG A 19 4.80 -15.28 16.32
C ARG A 19 3.90 -14.74 15.21
N VAL A 20 4.37 -13.71 14.51
CA VAL A 20 3.67 -13.06 13.41
C VAL A 20 3.71 -13.92 12.13
N GLU A 21 4.78 -14.68 11.91
CA GLU A 21 4.90 -15.65 10.80
C GLU A 21 4.14 -16.97 11.07
N ASN A 22 3.95 -17.34 12.34
CA ASN A 22 3.25 -18.57 12.73
C ASN A 22 1.77 -18.34 13.10
N SER A 23 1.25 -17.12 12.99
CA SER A 23 -0.16 -16.85 13.32
C SER A 23 -1.10 -17.53 12.32
N SER A 24 -2.18 -18.11 12.83
CA SER A 24 -3.28 -18.65 12.02
C SER A 24 -3.89 -17.58 11.12
N PHE A 25 -4.48 -18.03 10.01
CA PHE A 25 -5.31 -17.19 9.16
C PHE A 25 -6.72 -17.15 9.71
N ASP A 26 -7.23 -15.94 9.94
CA ASP A 26 -8.67 -15.70 10.09
C ASP A 26 -9.27 -15.55 8.69
N LYS A 27 -10.54 -15.93 8.53
CA LYS A 27 -11.24 -15.88 7.25
C LYS A 27 -12.55 -15.12 7.33
N CYS A 28 -12.81 -14.29 6.34
CA CYS A 28 -14.11 -13.66 6.09
C CYS A 28 -14.64 -14.11 4.73
N PHE A 29 -15.97 -14.22 4.63
CA PHE A 29 -16.67 -14.71 3.44
C PHE A 29 -17.67 -13.67 2.98
N PHE A 30 -17.65 -13.33 1.69
CA PHE A 30 -18.57 -12.38 1.08
C PHE A 30 -19.18 -13.02 -0.16
N THR A 31 -20.51 -13.20 -0.17
CA THR A 31 -21.23 -13.69 -1.33
C THR A 31 -21.20 -12.64 -2.44
N LEU A 32 -20.83 -13.07 -3.66
CA LEU A 32 -20.79 -12.24 -4.85
C LEU A 32 -22.06 -12.46 -5.67
N LYS A 33 -22.60 -11.38 -6.24
CA LYS A 33 -23.81 -11.43 -7.08
C LYS A 33 -23.50 -11.84 -8.53
N SER A 34 -22.32 -11.50 -9.01
CA SER A 34 -21.85 -11.79 -10.37
C SER A 34 -20.33 -11.83 -10.34
N VAL A 35 -19.74 -12.82 -10.99
CA VAL A 35 -18.29 -12.92 -11.20
C VAL A 35 -18.04 -12.98 -12.70
N ASP A 36 -17.09 -12.17 -13.13
CA ASP A 36 -16.60 -12.08 -14.49
C ASP A 36 -15.07 -12.03 -14.48
N ASP A 37 -14.45 -11.99 -15.67
CA ASP A 37 -12.99 -11.93 -15.79
C ASP A 37 -12.39 -10.69 -15.07
N SER A 38 -13.13 -9.58 -15.04
CA SER A 38 -12.70 -8.36 -14.34
C SER A 38 -12.62 -8.56 -12.82
N SER A 39 -13.47 -9.43 -12.28
CA SER A 39 -13.50 -9.79 -10.86
C SER A 39 -12.23 -10.54 -10.47
N HIS A 40 -11.74 -11.44 -11.34
CA HIS A 40 -10.47 -12.14 -11.12
C HIS A 40 -9.26 -11.19 -11.22
N GLU A 41 -9.25 -10.27 -12.18
CA GLU A 41 -8.20 -9.24 -12.25
C GLU A 41 -8.16 -8.34 -11.01
N MET A 42 -9.33 -7.99 -10.46
CA MET A 42 -9.41 -7.21 -9.21
C MET A 42 -8.84 -7.98 -8.03
N VAL A 43 -9.10 -9.30 -7.92
CA VAL A 43 -8.52 -10.15 -6.89
C VAL A 43 -6.99 -10.18 -7.00
N ASP A 44 -6.44 -10.27 -8.21
CA ASP A 44 -4.99 -10.22 -8.42
C ASP A 44 -4.40 -8.87 -8.02
N LYS A 45 -5.07 -7.77 -8.36
CA LYS A 45 -4.69 -6.42 -7.92
C LYS A 45 -4.71 -6.31 -6.38
N LEU A 46 -5.76 -6.83 -5.73
CA LEU A 46 -5.87 -6.84 -4.27
C LEU A 46 -4.74 -7.65 -3.63
N ASN A 47 -4.45 -8.84 -4.15
CA ASN A 47 -3.35 -9.68 -3.66
C ASN A 47 -1.98 -9.00 -3.85
N ARG A 48 -1.76 -8.29 -4.96
CA ARG A 48 -0.52 -7.54 -5.18
C ARG A 48 -0.36 -6.38 -4.17
N VAL A 49 -1.43 -5.67 -3.87
CA VAL A 49 -1.41 -4.49 -2.98
C VAL A 49 -1.41 -4.88 -1.50
N LEU A 50 -2.25 -5.86 -1.11
CA LEU A 50 -2.54 -6.20 0.28
C LEU A 50 -1.92 -7.53 0.73
N GLY A 51 -1.44 -8.36 -0.21
CA GLY A 51 -0.64 -9.57 0.07
C GLY A 51 0.48 -9.34 1.08
N PRO A 52 1.33 -8.31 0.91
CA PRO A 52 2.39 -8.00 1.85
C PRO A 52 1.89 -7.69 3.27
N THR A 53 0.64 -7.25 3.42
CA THR A 53 0.03 -6.97 4.74
C THR A 53 -0.42 -8.22 5.49
N GLY A 54 -0.30 -9.39 4.85
CA GLY A 54 -0.73 -10.67 5.40
C GLY A 54 -2.18 -10.99 5.07
N ALA A 55 -2.77 -10.36 4.05
CA ALA A 55 -4.12 -10.62 3.55
C ALA A 55 -4.06 -11.32 2.18
N GLU A 56 -4.94 -12.27 1.96
CA GLU A 56 -5.06 -13.07 0.74
C GLU A 56 -6.53 -13.10 0.33
N PHE A 57 -6.78 -12.89 -0.96
CA PHE A 57 -8.09 -12.77 -1.55
C PHE A 57 -8.26 -13.89 -2.58
N LYS A 58 -9.39 -14.59 -2.56
CA LYS A 58 -9.70 -15.65 -3.51
C LYS A 58 -11.21 -15.70 -3.78
N ILE A 59 -11.60 -15.88 -5.03
CA ILE A 59 -12.99 -16.24 -5.38
C ILE A 59 -13.10 -17.77 -5.37
N VAL A 60 -14.11 -18.28 -4.68
CA VAL A 60 -14.45 -19.70 -4.61
C VAL A 60 -15.86 -19.88 -5.14
N HIS A 61 -16.00 -20.77 -6.11
CA HIS A 61 -17.29 -21.23 -6.61
C HIS A 61 -17.81 -22.35 -5.71
N ASN A 62 -19.03 -22.21 -5.21
CA ASN A 62 -19.70 -23.21 -4.40
C ASN A 62 -20.96 -23.71 -5.13
N GLU A 63 -21.02 -25.01 -5.39
CA GLU A 63 -22.22 -25.67 -5.93
C GLU A 63 -22.94 -26.41 -4.79
N SER A 64 -24.22 -26.10 -4.61
CA SER A 64 -25.11 -26.83 -3.72
C SER A 64 -25.64 -28.09 -4.42
N PRO A 65 -25.88 -29.20 -3.69
CA PRO A 65 -26.56 -30.39 -4.21
C PRO A 65 -27.94 -30.10 -4.84
N GLU A 66 -28.56 -28.98 -4.47
CA GLU A 66 -29.86 -28.52 -4.96
C GLU A 66 -29.77 -27.70 -6.26
N GLY A 67 -28.59 -27.57 -6.87
CA GLY A 67 -28.38 -26.86 -8.13
C GLY A 67 -28.17 -25.35 -8.01
N PHE A 68 -28.05 -24.83 -6.79
CA PHE A 68 -27.69 -23.42 -6.55
C PHE A 68 -26.17 -23.25 -6.59
N SER A 69 -25.69 -22.46 -7.54
CA SER A 69 -24.30 -22.02 -7.61
C SER A 69 -24.15 -20.63 -6.99
N SER A 70 -23.13 -20.43 -6.16
CA SER A 70 -22.79 -19.10 -5.63
C SER A 70 -21.30 -18.89 -5.59
N ASP A 71 -20.88 -17.69 -5.99
CA ASP A 71 -19.50 -17.28 -5.87
C ASP A 71 -19.27 -16.55 -4.55
N THR A 72 -18.14 -16.82 -3.91
CA THR A 72 -17.78 -16.23 -2.63
C THR A 72 -16.37 -15.67 -2.69
N LEU A 73 -16.20 -14.40 -2.35
CA LEU A 73 -14.89 -13.83 -2.04
C LEU A 73 -14.49 -14.27 -0.63
N VAL A 74 -13.41 -15.03 -0.56
CA VAL A 74 -12.74 -15.43 0.67
C VAL A 74 -11.59 -14.48 0.91
N VAL A 75 -11.62 -13.80 2.05
CA VAL A 75 -10.51 -12.96 2.54
C VAL A 75 -9.87 -13.69 3.71
N SER A 76 -8.66 -14.19 3.51
CA SER A 76 -7.84 -14.79 4.57
C SER A 76 -6.83 -13.76 5.05
N TYR A 77 -6.71 -13.51 6.35
CA TYR A 77 -5.72 -12.57 6.85
C TYR A 77 -5.07 -13.06 8.14
N ARG A 78 -3.83 -12.61 8.38
CA ARG A 78 -3.08 -12.89 9.61
C ARG A 78 -3.27 -11.73 10.60
N PRO A 79 -4.08 -11.89 11.66
CA PRO A 79 -4.46 -10.76 12.52
C PRO A 79 -3.26 -10.08 13.17
N GLU A 80 -2.26 -10.85 13.59
CA GLU A 80 -1.06 -10.32 14.22
C GLU A 80 -0.12 -9.62 13.22
N GLN A 81 -0.08 -10.02 11.95
CA GLN A 81 0.63 -9.29 10.87
C GLN A 81 -0.03 -7.95 10.59
N VAL A 82 -1.35 -7.96 10.41
CA VAL A 82 -2.15 -6.75 10.17
C VAL A 82 -1.98 -5.79 11.34
N LYS A 83 -2.18 -6.26 12.58
CA LYS A 83 -2.00 -5.48 13.81
C LYS A 83 -0.58 -4.94 13.97
N TYR A 84 0.44 -5.75 13.69
CA TYR A 84 1.83 -5.31 13.78
C TYR A 84 2.14 -4.23 12.75
N ARG A 85 1.70 -4.38 11.49
CA ARG A 85 1.88 -3.36 10.44
C ARG A 85 1.09 -2.09 10.76
N THR A 86 -0.17 -2.20 11.15
CA THR A 86 -0.98 -1.06 11.57
C THR A 86 -0.35 -0.33 12.75
N LYS A 87 0.20 -1.02 13.76
CA LYS A 87 0.93 -0.39 14.87
C LYS A 87 2.29 0.18 14.47
N ARG A 88 3.01 -0.47 13.57
CA ARG A 88 4.29 0.01 13.05
C ARG A 88 4.10 1.29 12.24
N ASP A 89 3.00 1.37 11.48
CA ASP A 89 2.65 2.51 10.64
C ASP A 89 1.83 3.57 11.39
N ALA A 90 1.24 3.23 12.54
CA ALA A 90 0.58 4.18 13.44
C ALA A 90 1.59 5.25 13.90
N GLY A 91 1.31 6.49 13.58
CA GLY A 91 2.16 7.64 13.89
C GLY A 91 3.33 7.85 12.91
N ARG A 92 3.56 6.94 11.95
CA ARG A 92 4.44 7.26 10.80
C ARG A 92 3.62 8.07 9.80
N ARG A 93 4.00 9.32 9.54
CA ARG A 93 3.50 10.02 8.36
C ARG A 93 3.76 9.10 7.17
N LYS A 94 2.74 8.79 6.34
CA LYS A 94 2.96 8.12 5.05
C LYS A 94 3.85 9.06 4.25
N ASN A 95 5.16 8.84 4.31
CA ASN A 95 6.17 9.78 3.83
C ASN A 95 6.26 9.82 2.30
N TYR A 96 5.37 9.18 1.57
CA TYR A 96 5.32 9.35 0.13
C TYR A 96 3.94 9.03 -0.42
N ILE A 97 3.53 9.87 -1.35
CA ILE A 97 2.42 9.58 -2.25
C ILE A 97 2.99 8.86 -3.46
N SER A 98 2.24 7.92 -4.02
CA SER A 98 2.57 7.26 -5.28
C SER A 98 1.39 7.41 -6.24
N TYR A 99 1.67 7.42 -7.54
CA TYR A 99 0.67 7.46 -8.60
C TYR A 99 1.05 6.47 -9.70
N GLU A 100 0.09 6.09 -10.52
CA GLU A 100 0.31 5.22 -11.67
C GLU A 100 0.21 6.04 -12.96
N GLU A 101 1.16 5.85 -13.86
CA GLU A 101 1.17 6.44 -15.19
C GLU A 101 1.68 5.37 -16.15
N GLU A 102 0.89 5.07 -17.19
CA GLU A 102 1.21 4.05 -18.21
C GLU A 102 1.55 2.66 -17.65
N GLY A 103 0.87 2.24 -16.57
CA GLY A 103 1.09 0.93 -15.94
C GLY A 103 2.32 0.86 -15.03
N VAL A 104 3.02 1.99 -14.83
CA VAL A 104 4.19 2.09 -13.97
C VAL A 104 3.85 2.90 -12.71
N THR A 105 4.18 2.35 -11.55
CA THR A 105 3.99 3.04 -10.26
C THR A 105 5.17 3.96 -9.98
N TYR A 106 4.88 5.25 -9.84
CA TYR A 106 5.83 6.30 -9.56
C TYR A 106 5.61 6.91 -8.18
N ARG A 107 6.70 7.28 -7.51
CA ARG A 107 6.62 8.14 -6.33
C ARG A 107 6.29 9.57 -6.79
N ALA A 108 5.32 10.19 -6.14
CA ALA A 108 5.05 11.61 -6.28
C ALA A 108 6.16 12.39 -5.58
N THR A 109 6.93 13.10 -6.39
CA THR A 109 7.96 14.05 -5.96
C THR A 109 7.58 15.43 -6.48
N VAL A 110 8.18 16.50 -5.95
CA VAL A 110 7.84 17.86 -6.38
C VAL A 110 8.04 18.03 -7.89
N ASN A 111 9.12 17.51 -8.46
CA ASN A 111 9.37 17.64 -9.90
C ASN A 111 8.37 16.83 -10.73
N ARG A 112 8.01 15.61 -10.30
CA ARG A 112 6.97 14.83 -10.98
C ARG A 112 5.60 15.46 -10.90
N VAL A 113 5.20 15.96 -9.73
CA VAL A 113 3.90 16.62 -9.60
C VAL A 113 3.86 17.90 -10.46
N ARG A 114 4.95 18.67 -10.54
CA ARG A 114 5.05 19.81 -11.47
C ARG A 114 4.96 19.39 -12.93
N LYS A 115 5.60 18.27 -13.31
CA LYS A 115 5.50 17.69 -14.65
C LYS A 115 4.07 17.25 -14.96
N LEU A 116 3.40 16.51 -14.06
CA LEU A 116 2.01 16.13 -14.20
C LEU A 116 1.08 17.33 -14.39
N ILE A 117 1.31 18.42 -13.63
CA ILE A 117 0.53 19.67 -13.78
C ILE A 117 0.76 20.28 -15.17
N LYS A 118 2.00 20.25 -15.69
CA LYS A 118 2.33 20.77 -17.02
C LYS A 118 1.71 19.93 -18.14
N ASP A 119 1.76 18.61 -18.02
CA ASP A 119 1.38 17.68 -19.08
C ASP A 119 -0.15 17.45 -19.12
N TYR A 120 -0.80 17.38 -17.96
CA TYR A 120 -2.22 17.00 -17.84
C TYR A 120 -3.12 18.08 -17.22
N GLY A 121 -2.54 19.17 -16.73
CA GLY A 121 -3.26 20.20 -16.00
C GLY A 121 -3.49 19.87 -14.53
N ALA A 122 -3.74 20.90 -13.72
CA ALA A 122 -3.73 20.80 -12.26
C ALA A 122 -4.84 19.91 -11.66
N MET A 123 -6.01 19.81 -12.30
CA MET A 123 -7.08 18.94 -11.79
C MET A 123 -6.75 17.46 -12.01
N LYS A 124 -6.36 17.10 -13.22
CA LYS A 124 -6.02 15.72 -13.58
C LYS A 124 -4.76 15.24 -12.84
N ALA A 125 -3.77 16.11 -12.67
CA ALA A 125 -2.59 15.82 -11.85
C ALA A 125 -2.95 15.52 -10.39
N ALA A 126 -3.88 16.29 -9.79
CA ALA A 126 -4.32 16.07 -8.42
C ALA A 126 -5.09 14.75 -8.27
N GLU A 127 -5.92 14.42 -9.26
CA GLU A 127 -6.64 13.15 -9.33
C GLU A 127 -5.68 11.95 -9.43
N MET A 128 -4.68 12.01 -10.31
CA MET A 128 -3.68 10.95 -10.48
C MET A 128 -2.93 10.63 -9.19
N ILE A 129 -2.65 11.65 -8.36
CA ILE A 129 -1.95 11.48 -7.08
C ILE A 129 -2.92 11.32 -5.88
N GLY A 130 -4.23 11.21 -6.13
CA GLY A 130 -5.25 10.91 -5.12
C GLY A 130 -5.56 12.04 -4.14
N MET A 131 -5.56 13.30 -4.59
CA MET A 131 -5.92 14.45 -3.75
C MET A 131 -6.71 15.52 -4.49
N ASN A 132 -7.24 16.47 -3.73
CA ASN A 132 -7.86 17.65 -4.32
C ASN A 132 -6.80 18.68 -4.76
N LYS A 133 -7.16 19.52 -5.74
CA LYS A 133 -6.28 20.55 -6.32
C LYS A 133 -5.67 21.48 -5.24
N SER A 134 -6.47 21.92 -4.28
CA SER A 134 -6.02 22.85 -3.23
C SER A 134 -5.03 22.20 -2.25
N GLY A 135 -5.27 20.95 -1.86
CA GLY A 135 -4.38 20.15 -1.03
C GLY A 135 -3.06 19.86 -1.73
N MET A 136 -3.10 19.56 -3.04
CA MET A 136 -1.91 19.38 -3.85
C MET A 136 -1.00 20.62 -3.79
N TYR A 137 -1.54 21.81 -4.09
CA TYR A 137 -0.74 23.04 -4.07
C TYR A 137 -0.22 23.41 -2.67
N LYS A 138 -1.02 23.22 -1.61
CA LYS A 138 -0.56 23.44 -0.22
C LYS A 138 0.63 22.55 0.11
N ARG A 139 0.57 21.29 -0.30
CA ARG A 139 1.62 20.30 -0.04
C ARG A 139 2.85 20.56 -0.90
N LEU A 140 2.68 20.94 -2.17
CA LEU A 140 3.77 21.40 -3.06
C LEU A 140 4.52 22.60 -2.47
N LYS A 141 3.78 23.59 -1.94
CA LYS A 141 4.35 24.76 -1.28
C LYS A 141 5.14 24.36 -0.04
N SER A 142 4.53 23.60 0.86
CA SER A 142 5.17 23.12 2.09
C SER A 142 6.41 22.25 1.82
N ALA A 143 6.36 21.38 0.81
CA ALA A 143 7.49 20.55 0.41
C ALA A 143 8.67 21.41 -0.09
N THR A 144 8.37 22.38 -0.97
CA THR A 144 9.37 23.33 -1.48
C THR A 144 10.00 24.16 -0.36
N GLU A 145 9.21 24.60 0.63
CA GLU A 145 9.69 25.35 1.80
C GLU A 145 10.51 24.48 2.77
N SER A 146 10.19 23.20 2.88
CA SER A 146 10.87 22.27 3.79
C SER A 146 12.24 21.81 3.29
N GLY A 147 12.46 21.82 1.96
CA GLY A 147 13.73 21.45 1.33
C GLY A 147 14.24 20.04 1.62
N ILE A 148 13.38 19.12 2.10
CA ILE A 148 13.79 17.75 2.42
C ILE A 148 14.06 17.00 1.10
N SER A 149 15.32 16.98 0.69
CA SER A 149 15.79 16.24 -0.48
C SER A 149 15.72 14.73 -0.22
N LEU A 150 15.32 13.99 -1.26
CA LEU A 150 15.46 12.54 -1.25
C LEU A 150 16.94 12.19 -1.43
N PRO A 151 17.50 11.24 -0.64
CA PRO A 151 18.86 10.78 -0.88
C PRO A 151 18.97 10.14 -2.28
N ALA A 152 20.01 10.52 -3.01
CA ALA A 152 20.28 10.00 -4.35
C ALA A 152 20.39 8.47 -4.33
N GLY A 153 19.70 7.79 -5.25
CA GLY A 153 19.77 6.33 -5.43
C GLY A 153 18.55 5.51 -4.97
N GLU A 154 17.50 6.12 -4.39
CA GLU A 154 16.21 5.43 -4.33
C GLU A 154 15.63 5.32 -5.75
N LYS A 155 15.29 4.08 -6.18
CA LYS A 155 14.89 3.63 -7.54
C LYS A 155 13.80 4.46 -8.28
N ASN A 156 13.28 5.54 -7.70
CA ASN A 156 12.13 6.31 -8.17
C ASN A 156 12.37 7.83 -8.32
N ALA A 157 13.57 8.36 -8.06
CA ALA A 157 13.88 9.79 -8.22
C ALA A 157 14.25 10.15 -9.67
N LEU A 158 13.73 11.27 -10.20
CA LEU A 158 14.02 11.76 -11.56
C LEU A 158 15.26 12.67 -11.62
N GLY A 159 16.13 12.61 -10.60
CA GLY A 159 17.35 13.41 -10.48
C GLY A 159 17.88 13.43 -9.04
N GLU A 160 19.07 13.99 -8.87
CA GLU A 160 19.77 14.08 -7.57
C GLU A 160 19.08 15.03 -6.56
N ASP A 161 18.17 15.90 -7.03
CA ASP A 161 17.55 16.99 -6.26
C ASP A 161 16.01 16.92 -6.18
N ASP A 162 15.43 15.73 -6.12
CA ASP A 162 13.98 15.62 -6.03
C ASP A 162 13.47 15.74 -4.59
N ILE A 163 12.56 16.69 -4.36
CA ILE A 163 11.98 16.96 -3.05
C ILE A 163 10.78 16.04 -2.81
N LEU A 164 10.71 15.49 -1.61
CA LEU A 164 9.62 14.61 -1.20
C LEU A 164 8.30 15.39 -1.10
N PHE A 165 7.26 14.90 -1.79
CA PHE A 165 5.92 15.49 -1.79
C PHE A 165 5.05 14.99 -0.63
#